data_AF-A0A7C1HL83-F1
#
_entry.id   AF-A0A7C1HL83-F1
#
_cell.length_a   1.000
_cell.length_b   1.000
_cell.length_c   1.000
_cell.angle_alpha   90.00
_cell.angle_beta   90.00
_cell.angle_gamma   90.00
#
_symmetry.space_group_name_H-M   'P 1'
#
loop_
_entity.id
_entity.type
_entity.pdbx_description
1 polymer ?
#
loop_
_entity_poly.entity_id
_entity_poly.type
_entity_poly.pdbx_seq_one_letter_code
_entity_poly.pdbx_strand_id
1 'polypeptide(L)'
;MQCTISPTGFTIRLKAVLFVMPCLFLIIPPARAQTQSIQAVIDASVTHAPISKYVYGQFIEHIGDIVNRGLWAEMLDDRKFYHPVSGKDHPPVQGRRQAARRWSVVGQPGHIHMDRSFAFTGRHSPRITLDERQPRGIAQPGLALKADVAYTGRIVLS
;
A
#
# COMPACT_ATOMS: atom_id res chain seq x y z
N MET A 1 12.35 -15.36 30.95
CA MET A 1 13.46 -15.56 29.98
C MET A 1 14.04 -14.18 29.67
N GLN A 2 15.08 -13.75 30.39
CA GLN A 2 15.82 -12.52 30.10
C GLN A 2 16.96 -12.90 29.16
N CYS A 3 16.89 -12.44 27.92
CA CYS A 3 18.05 -12.42 27.03
C CYS A 3 18.78 -11.10 27.32
N THR A 4 19.90 -11.17 28.04
CA THR A 4 20.72 -10.01 28.36
C THR A 4 21.88 -9.95 27.38
N ILE A 5 21.82 -9.05 26.40
CA ILE A 5 22.99 -8.63 25.63
C ILE A 5 23.66 -7.51 26.43
N SER A 6 24.89 -7.73 26.87
CA SER A 6 25.70 -6.73 27.57
C SER A 6 26.37 -5.80 26.55
N PRO A 7 26.12 -4.48 26.56
CA PRO A 7 26.96 -3.54 25.85
C PRO A 7 28.06 -3.07 26.80
N THR A 8 29.30 -3.37 26.42
CA THR A 8 30.52 -2.78 26.98
C THR A 8 30.43 -1.26 27.04
N GLY A 9 30.92 -0.71 28.14
CA GLY A 9 30.62 0.64 28.62
C GLY A 9 31.17 1.80 27.79
N PHE A 10 30.40 2.89 27.81
CA PHE A 10 30.82 4.22 27.40
C PHE A 10 30.81 5.13 28.64
N THR A 11 31.98 5.56 29.10
CA THR A 11 32.11 6.54 30.18
C THR A 11 32.07 7.96 29.59
N ILE A 12 30.99 8.70 29.83
CA ILE A 12 30.94 10.15 29.60
C ILE A 12 31.31 10.84 30.91
N ARG A 13 32.41 11.61 30.91
CA ARG A 13 32.76 12.51 32.02
C ARG A 13 32.05 13.84 31.83
N LEU A 14 31.05 14.14 32.66
CA LEU A 14 30.45 15.48 32.74
C LEU A 14 31.08 16.25 33.91
N LYS A 15 31.69 17.40 33.64
CA LYS A 15 32.17 18.33 34.67
C LYS A 15 30.94 19.02 35.30
N ALA A 16 30.73 18.84 36.60
CA ALA A 16 29.70 19.53 37.34
C ALA A 16 30.10 21.00 37.59
N VAL A 17 29.26 21.93 37.17
CA VAL A 17 29.28 23.33 37.62
C VAL A 17 28.38 23.43 38.85
N LEU A 18 28.94 23.93 39.94
CA LEU A 18 28.31 23.99 41.26
C LEU A 18 27.42 25.23 41.35
N PHE A 19 26.09 25.05 41.40
CA PHE A 19 25.14 26.10 41.75
C PHE A 19 24.52 25.76 43.09
N VAL A 20 24.83 26.55 44.12
CA VAL A 20 24.36 26.32 45.50
C VAL A 20 22.98 26.96 45.65
N MET A 21 21.95 26.11 45.74
CA MET A 21 20.56 26.50 46.03
C MET A 21 20.06 25.60 47.16
N PRO A 22 19.63 26.13 48.32
CA PRO A 22 19.22 25.31 49.45
C PRO A 22 17.80 24.80 49.21
N CYS A 23 17.68 23.76 48.37
CA CYS A 23 16.45 22.98 48.27
C CYS A 23 16.40 21.99 49.43
N LEU A 24 15.36 22.12 50.26
CA LEU A 24 14.93 21.13 51.25
C LEU A 24 14.66 19.81 50.51
N PHE A 25 15.65 18.93 50.44
CA PHE A 25 15.54 17.62 49.81
C PHE A 25 14.66 16.73 50.69
N LEU A 26 13.39 16.61 50.32
CA LEU A 26 12.55 15.50 50.76
C LEU A 26 13.17 14.22 50.16
N ILE A 27 13.83 13.41 50.99
CA ILE A 27 14.40 12.13 50.57
C ILE A 27 13.24 11.17 50.33
N ILE A 28 12.68 11.18 49.11
CA ILE A 28 11.77 10.15 48.66
C ILE A 28 12.65 8.94 48.29
N PRO A 29 12.57 7.81 49.01
CA PRO A 29 13.33 6.62 48.63
C PRO A 29 12.89 6.19 47.21
N PRO A 30 13.83 5.84 46.32
CA PRO A 30 13.46 5.36 44.99
C PRO A 30 12.63 4.10 45.15
N ALA A 31 11.40 4.11 44.64
CA ALA A 31 10.59 2.90 44.53
C ALA A 31 11.38 1.89 43.68
N ARG A 32 11.93 0.85 44.34
CA ARG A 32 12.57 -0.24 43.64
C ARG A 32 11.46 -1.03 42.96
N ALA A 33 11.34 -0.93 41.65
CA ALA A 33 10.53 -1.86 40.88
C ALA A 33 11.11 -3.26 41.12
N GLN A 34 10.45 -4.05 41.96
CA GLN A 34 10.84 -5.44 42.21
C GLN A 34 10.57 -6.20 40.91
N THR A 35 11.63 -6.46 40.15
CA THR A 35 11.54 -7.31 38.97
C THR A 35 11.38 -8.73 39.47
N GLN A 36 10.13 -9.18 39.58
CA GLN A 36 9.82 -10.55 39.97
C GLN A 36 10.21 -11.47 38.82
N SER A 37 11.06 -12.46 39.09
CA SER A 37 11.52 -13.40 38.09
C SER A 37 10.39 -14.34 37.70
N ILE A 38 9.91 -14.24 36.46
CA ILE A 38 8.92 -15.16 35.91
C ILE A 38 9.66 -16.37 35.34
N GLN A 39 9.41 -17.54 35.94
CA GLN A 39 9.87 -18.83 35.46
C GLN A 39 8.72 -19.54 34.72
N ALA A 40 8.99 -19.99 33.50
CA ALA A 40 8.10 -20.87 32.73
C ALA A 40 8.80 -22.22 32.55
N VAL A 41 8.08 -23.32 32.82
CA VAL A 41 8.57 -24.70 32.70
C VAL A 41 7.77 -25.40 31.61
N ILE A 42 8.44 -26.12 30.71
CA ILE A 42 7.82 -26.93 29.66
C ILE A 42 7.92 -28.40 30.09
N ASP A 43 6.78 -29.07 30.21
CA ASP A 43 6.73 -30.51 30.47
C ASP A 43 6.64 -31.27 29.14
N ALA A 44 7.73 -31.91 28.74
CA ALA A 44 7.82 -32.68 27.51
C ALA A 44 7.26 -34.12 27.65
N SER A 45 6.86 -34.55 28.85
CA SER A 45 6.26 -35.88 29.07
C SER A 45 4.78 -35.96 28.69
N VAL A 46 4.14 -34.80 28.50
CA VAL A 46 2.72 -34.70 28.17
C VAL A 46 2.55 -34.36 26.69
N THR A 47 1.86 -35.23 25.95
CA THR A 47 1.46 -34.96 24.56
C THR A 47 0.00 -34.55 24.52
N HIS A 48 -0.28 -33.36 24.00
CA HIS A 48 -1.65 -32.86 23.80
C HIS A 48 -2.18 -33.18 22.40
N ALA A 49 -3.42 -32.75 22.12
CA ALA A 49 -4.01 -32.87 20.80
C ALA A 49 -3.10 -32.25 19.72
N PRO A 50 -3.06 -32.84 18.51
CA PRO A 50 -2.27 -32.28 17.41
C PRO A 50 -2.65 -30.83 17.12
N ILE A 51 -1.64 -30.00 16.84
CA ILE A 51 -1.88 -28.63 16.39
C ILE A 51 -2.62 -28.68 15.05
N SER A 52 -3.70 -27.91 14.93
CA SER A 52 -4.47 -27.81 13.70
C SER A 52 -3.57 -27.34 12.54
N LYS A 53 -3.66 -28.03 11.40
CA LYS A 53 -2.99 -27.60 10.15
C LYS A 53 -3.47 -26.24 9.63
N TYR A 54 -4.57 -25.71 10.17
CA TYR A 54 -5.16 -24.41 9.80
C TYR A 54 -4.85 -23.31 10.81
N VAL A 55 -3.95 -23.53 11.77
CA VAL A 55 -3.56 -22.49 12.74
C VAL A 55 -2.89 -21.28 12.07
N TYR A 56 -2.32 -21.48 10.87
CA TYR A 56 -1.78 -20.42 10.04
C TYR A 56 -2.60 -20.27 8.76
N GLY A 57 -2.96 -19.03 8.43
CA GLY A 57 -3.70 -18.68 7.23
C GLY A 57 -3.52 -17.19 6.90
N GLN A 58 -4.04 -16.78 5.75
CA GLN A 58 -4.02 -15.39 5.30
C GLN A 58 -5.43 -14.88 5.07
N PHE A 59 -5.65 -13.61 5.39
CA PHE A 59 -6.85 -12.87 5.01
C PHE A 59 -6.53 -11.99 3.81
N ILE A 60 -7.42 -11.96 2.81
CA ILE A 60 -7.25 -11.16 1.60
C ILE A 60 -8.52 -10.36 1.31
N GLU A 61 -8.35 -9.07 1.07
CA GLU A 61 -9.38 -8.16 0.59
C GLU A 61 -8.77 -7.14 -0.38
N HIS A 62 -9.62 -6.32 -1.01
CA HIS A 62 -9.16 -5.30 -1.98
C HIS A 62 -8.48 -4.07 -1.34
N ILE A 63 -8.21 -4.09 -0.03
CA ILE A 63 -7.58 -2.97 0.70
C ILE A 63 -6.18 -2.69 0.15
N GLY A 64 -5.86 -1.39 0.00
CA GLY A 64 -4.50 -0.95 -0.35
C GLY A 64 -3.97 -1.48 -1.68
N ASP A 65 -4.85 -1.76 -2.66
CA ASP A 65 -4.50 -2.28 -4.00
C ASP A 65 -3.81 -3.66 -4.02
N ILE A 66 -3.82 -4.40 -2.90
CA ILE A 66 -3.21 -5.74 -2.81
C ILE A 66 -3.73 -6.67 -3.92
N VAL A 67 -5.04 -6.64 -4.20
CA VAL A 67 -5.62 -7.44 -5.27
C VAL A 67 -5.39 -6.82 -6.64
N ASN A 68 -5.81 -5.57 -6.85
CA ASN A 68 -5.89 -4.97 -8.19
C ASN A 68 -4.53 -4.65 -8.85
N ARG A 69 -3.48 -4.42 -8.05
CA ARG A 69 -2.12 -4.12 -8.55
C ARG A 69 -1.04 -5.04 -7.99
N GLY A 70 -1.44 -6.06 -7.22
CA GLY A 70 -0.54 -7.05 -6.65
C GLY A 70 -0.88 -8.44 -7.17
N LEU A 71 -1.85 -9.09 -6.56
CA LEU A 71 -2.18 -10.49 -6.84
C LEU A 71 -2.77 -10.70 -8.23
N TRP A 72 -3.57 -9.76 -8.72
CA TRP A 72 -4.17 -9.84 -10.05
C TRP A 72 -3.22 -9.27 -11.11
N ALA A 73 -2.94 -10.08 -12.14
CA ALA A 73 -2.01 -9.72 -13.21
C ALA A 73 -2.56 -8.72 -14.25
N GLU A 74 -3.77 -8.19 -14.05
CA GLU A 74 -4.29 -7.12 -14.92
C GLU A 74 -3.46 -5.86 -14.75
N MET A 75 -2.98 -5.33 -15.87
CA MET A 75 -2.15 -4.15 -15.85
C MET A 75 -2.94 -2.87 -16.06
N LEU A 76 -4.14 -2.90 -16.65
CA LEU A 76 -4.95 -1.72 -16.91
C LEU A 76 -5.94 -1.46 -15.78
N ASP A 77 -5.93 -0.25 -15.26
CA ASP A 77 -7.00 0.23 -14.39
C ASP A 77 -8.18 0.67 -15.24
N ASP A 78 -9.38 0.69 -14.65
CA ASP A 78 -10.58 1.21 -15.31
C ASP A 78 -10.78 0.62 -16.73
N ARG A 79 -10.39 -0.65 -16.91
CA ARG A 79 -10.36 -1.36 -18.22
C ARG A 79 -11.73 -1.52 -18.89
N LYS A 80 -12.80 -1.13 -18.20
CA LYS A 80 -14.21 -1.13 -18.67
C LYS A 80 -14.82 0.27 -18.66
N PHE A 81 -14.00 1.31 -18.55
CA PHE A 81 -14.44 2.71 -18.58
C PHE A 81 -15.58 3.01 -17.60
N TYR A 82 -15.42 2.62 -16.33
CA TYR A 82 -16.38 3.05 -15.31
C TYR A 82 -16.38 4.58 -15.21
N HIS A 83 -15.21 5.21 -15.32
CA HIS A 83 -15.07 6.65 -15.44
C HIS A 83 -14.97 7.09 -16.91
N PRO A 84 -15.48 8.29 -17.25
CA PRO A 84 -15.32 8.84 -18.58
C PRO A 84 -13.84 9.12 -18.86
N VAL A 85 -13.42 8.91 -20.11
CA VAL A 85 -12.13 9.40 -20.58
C VAL A 85 -12.23 10.93 -20.66
N SER A 86 -11.44 11.63 -19.85
CA SER A 86 -11.46 13.09 -19.84
C SER A 86 -10.04 13.64 -20.00
N GLY A 87 -9.89 14.74 -20.73
CA GLY A 87 -8.60 15.43 -20.90
C GLY A 87 -8.21 16.31 -19.71
N LYS A 88 -8.92 16.23 -18.58
CA LYS A 88 -8.62 17.00 -17.38
C LYS A 88 -7.99 16.08 -16.34
N ASP A 89 -6.93 16.55 -15.70
CA ASP A 89 -6.37 15.90 -14.54
C ASP A 89 -7.47 15.71 -13.50
N HIS A 90 -7.76 14.45 -13.18
CA HIS A 90 -8.64 14.16 -12.07
C HIS A 90 -7.82 14.35 -10.80
N PRO A 91 -8.27 15.18 -9.84
CA PRO A 91 -7.58 15.29 -8.57
C PRO A 91 -7.49 13.88 -7.96
N PRO A 92 -6.34 13.50 -7.37
CA PRO A 92 -6.22 12.23 -6.68
C PRO A 92 -7.37 12.13 -5.68
N VAL A 93 -8.10 11.01 -5.70
CA VAL A 93 -9.22 10.79 -4.77
C VAL A 93 -8.65 10.84 -3.36
N GLN A 94 -8.88 11.95 -2.65
CA GLN A 94 -8.38 12.14 -1.29
C GLN A 94 -8.85 10.99 -0.40
N GLY A 95 -7.94 10.42 0.37
CA GLY A 95 -8.24 9.36 1.33
C GLY A 95 -8.21 7.92 0.80
N ARG A 96 -8.02 7.70 -0.51
CA ARG A 96 -7.70 6.36 -1.04
C ARG A 96 -6.19 6.21 -1.19
N ARG A 97 -5.61 5.18 -0.55
CA ARG A 97 -4.15 4.93 -0.51
C ARG A 97 -3.49 4.68 -1.88
N GLN A 98 -4.26 4.64 -2.97
CA GLN A 98 -3.83 4.82 -4.36
C GLN A 98 -5.11 5.04 -5.19
N ALA A 99 -5.18 6.10 -5.98
CA ALA A 99 -6.29 6.26 -6.93
C ALA A 99 -6.06 5.34 -8.15
N ALA A 100 -7.13 4.76 -8.70
CA ALA A 100 -7.06 4.10 -10.00
C ALA A 100 -6.59 5.10 -11.06
N ARG A 101 -5.68 4.68 -11.95
CA ARG A 101 -5.24 5.50 -13.07
C ARG A 101 -6.42 5.80 -13.97
N ARG A 102 -6.38 6.97 -14.57
CA ARG A 102 -7.40 7.46 -15.50
C ARG A 102 -6.87 7.35 -16.91
N TRP A 103 -7.78 7.06 -17.83
CA TRP A 103 -7.51 7.19 -19.25
C TRP A 103 -7.41 8.68 -19.60
N SER A 104 -6.34 9.06 -20.28
CA SER A 104 -6.11 10.39 -20.82
C SER A 104 -6.33 10.42 -22.34
N VAL A 105 -6.64 11.61 -22.85
CA VAL A 105 -6.78 11.86 -24.29
C VAL A 105 -5.39 11.95 -24.93
N VAL A 106 -5.20 11.30 -26.06
CA VAL A 106 -4.05 11.50 -26.96
C VAL A 106 -4.50 12.39 -28.11
N GLY A 107 -3.76 13.47 -28.36
CA GLY A 107 -4.08 14.50 -29.35
C GLY A 107 -4.85 15.70 -28.76
N GLN A 108 -5.40 16.54 -29.64
CA GLN A 108 -6.24 17.68 -29.23
C GLN A 108 -7.52 17.20 -28.52
N PRO A 109 -8.10 17.95 -27.58
CA PRO A 109 -9.35 17.56 -26.95
C PRO A 109 -10.54 17.62 -27.94
N GLY A 110 -11.60 16.86 -27.65
CA GLY A 110 -12.90 16.98 -28.32
C GLY A 110 -13.26 15.85 -29.29
N HIS A 111 -12.36 14.91 -29.58
CA HIS A 111 -12.64 13.74 -30.44
C HIS A 111 -13.08 12.49 -29.68
N ILE A 112 -13.26 12.57 -28.36
CA ILE A 112 -13.70 11.44 -27.53
C ILE A 112 -15.10 11.73 -26.97
N HIS A 113 -16.02 10.82 -27.24
CA HIS A 113 -17.38 10.85 -26.71
C HIS A 113 -17.70 9.55 -25.98
N MET A 114 -18.26 9.62 -24.78
CA MET A 114 -18.69 8.42 -24.06
C MET A 114 -20.06 7.97 -24.56
N ASP A 115 -20.08 6.99 -25.46
CA ASP A 115 -21.31 6.46 -26.07
C ASP A 115 -22.03 5.51 -25.11
N ARG A 116 -23.33 5.70 -24.93
CA ARG A 116 -24.21 4.88 -24.09
C ARG A 116 -25.08 3.91 -24.89
N SER A 117 -25.15 4.09 -26.20
CA SER A 117 -26.05 3.32 -27.08
C SER A 117 -25.43 1.98 -27.47
N PHE A 118 -24.12 1.97 -27.74
CA PHE A 118 -23.37 0.78 -28.17
C PHE A 118 -22.21 0.47 -27.22
N ALA A 119 -22.48 0.49 -25.90
CA ALA A 119 -21.47 0.14 -24.92
C ALA A 119 -21.19 -1.37 -24.95
N PHE A 120 -19.91 -1.76 -25.03
CA PHE A 120 -19.53 -3.18 -24.97
C PHE A 120 -19.77 -3.77 -23.57
N THR A 121 -19.45 -3.00 -22.52
CA THR A 121 -19.76 -3.35 -21.12
C THR A 121 -20.09 -2.09 -20.32
N GLY A 122 -20.87 -2.25 -19.24
CA GLY A 122 -21.15 -1.14 -18.31
C GLY A 122 -22.12 -0.11 -18.88
N ARG A 123 -21.94 1.16 -18.49
CA ARG A 123 -22.87 2.26 -18.85
C ARG A 123 -22.50 2.97 -20.16
N HIS A 124 -21.24 2.92 -20.56
CA HIS A 124 -20.73 3.63 -21.71
C HIS A 124 -19.42 3.02 -22.23
N SER A 125 -19.04 3.36 -23.46
CA SER A 125 -17.74 3.04 -24.05
C SER A 125 -17.19 4.27 -24.80
N PRO A 126 -15.86 4.47 -24.85
CA PRO A 126 -15.29 5.60 -25.55
C PRO A 126 -15.43 5.42 -27.06
N ARG A 127 -16.08 6.38 -27.71
CA ARG A 127 -16.07 6.55 -29.16
C ARG A 127 -15.03 7.60 -29.51
N ILE A 128 -14.11 7.23 -30.40
CA ILE A 128 -12.99 8.07 -30.83
C ILE A 128 -13.18 8.44 -32.29
N THR A 129 -13.37 9.73 -32.59
CA THR A 129 -13.44 10.24 -33.96
C THR A 129 -12.04 10.32 -34.53
N LEU A 130 -11.73 9.53 -35.56
CA LEU A 130 -10.40 9.45 -36.19
C LEU A 130 -10.08 10.67 -37.10
N ASP A 131 -8.81 10.82 -37.44
CA ASP A 131 -8.27 11.85 -38.33
C ASP A 131 -7.04 11.29 -39.06
N GLU A 132 -6.88 11.63 -40.33
CA GLU A 132 -5.79 11.09 -41.17
C GLU A 132 -4.43 11.77 -40.91
N ARG A 133 -4.44 12.99 -40.37
CA ARG A 133 -3.24 13.83 -40.24
C ARG A 133 -2.78 14.00 -38.81
N GLN A 134 -3.68 13.86 -37.83
CA GLN A 134 -3.37 14.07 -36.42
C GLN A 134 -3.64 12.79 -35.61
N PRO A 135 -2.67 12.33 -34.79
CA PRO A 135 -2.89 11.21 -33.89
C PRO A 135 -4.04 11.50 -32.91
N ARG A 136 -4.98 10.57 -32.81
CA ARG A 136 -6.13 10.62 -31.89
C ARG A 136 -6.27 9.28 -31.18
N GLY A 137 -6.39 9.32 -29.86
CA GLY A 137 -6.52 8.08 -29.10
C GLY A 137 -6.70 8.30 -27.60
N ILE A 138 -6.45 7.23 -26.85
CA ILE A 138 -6.43 7.23 -25.39
C ILE A 138 -5.17 6.54 -24.88
N ALA A 139 -4.70 6.97 -23.71
CA ALA A 139 -3.54 6.37 -23.04
C ALA A 139 -3.81 6.21 -21.55
N GLN A 140 -3.13 5.24 -20.92
CA GLN A 140 -3.05 5.13 -19.47
C GLN A 140 -1.56 5.06 -19.07
N PRO A 141 -0.97 6.16 -18.56
CA PRO A 141 0.45 6.19 -18.23
C PRO A 141 0.77 5.41 -16.94
N GLY A 142 2.06 5.20 -16.65
CA GLY A 142 2.50 4.60 -15.38
C GLY A 142 2.36 3.08 -15.31
N LEU A 143 2.32 2.40 -16.46
CA LEU A 143 2.48 0.94 -16.53
C LEU A 143 3.97 0.60 -16.38
N ALA A 144 4.31 -0.24 -15.40
CA ALA A 144 5.66 -0.76 -15.27
C ALA A 144 5.90 -1.87 -16.30
N LEU A 145 6.91 -1.70 -17.14
CA LEU A 145 7.34 -2.70 -18.11
C LEU A 145 8.70 -3.25 -17.70
N LYS A 146 8.89 -4.55 -17.90
CA LYS A 146 10.14 -5.25 -17.63
C LYS A 146 10.74 -5.72 -18.96
N ALA A 147 12.04 -5.48 -19.14
CA ALA A 147 12.77 -5.99 -20.28
C ALA A 147 12.62 -7.52 -20.37
N ASP A 148 12.58 -8.03 -21.60
CA ASP A 148 12.50 -9.46 -21.92
C ASP A 148 11.25 -10.19 -21.36
N VAL A 149 10.20 -9.44 -21.00
CA VAL A 149 8.89 -9.99 -20.63
C VAL A 149 7.88 -9.73 -21.74
N ALA A 150 7.20 -10.79 -22.18
CA ALA A 150 6.09 -10.68 -23.12
C ALA A 150 4.80 -10.25 -22.39
N TYR A 151 4.06 -9.33 -22.99
CA TYR A 151 2.78 -8.85 -22.49
C TYR A 151 1.67 -9.19 -23.49
N THR A 152 0.52 -9.65 -22.98
CA THR A 152 -0.65 -9.93 -23.82
C THR A 152 -1.70 -8.83 -23.63
N GLY A 153 -2.03 -8.15 -24.72
CA GLY A 153 -3.09 -7.15 -24.76
C GLY A 153 -4.30 -7.64 -25.56
N ARG A 154 -5.50 -7.19 -25.18
CA ARG A 154 -6.72 -7.37 -25.97
C ARG A 154 -7.51 -6.07 -25.98
N ILE A 155 -7.93 -5.66 -27.16
CA ILE A 155 -8.89 -4.58 -27.36
C ILE A 155 -10.14 -5.13 -28.05
N VAL A 156 -11.28 -4.51 -27.79
CA VAL A 156 -12.55 -4.79 -28.48
C VAL A 156 -12.98 -3.50 -29.15
N LEU A 157 -13.24 -3.57 -30.45
CA LEU A 157 -13.72 -2.47 -31.29
C LEU A 157 -15.05 -2.90 -31.90
N SER A 158 -15.98 -1.96 -32.02
CA SER A 158 -17.35 -2.19 -32.50
C SER A 158 -17.88 -0.96 -33.22
#